data_AF-A0A7S3HIL9-F1
#
_entry.id   AF-A0A7S3HIL9-F1
#
_cell.length_a   1.000
_cell.length_b   1.000
_cell.length_c   1.000
_cell.angle_alpha   90.00
_cell.angle_beta   90.00
_cell.angle_gamma   90.00
#
_symmetry.space_group_name_H-M   'P 1'
#
loop_
_entity.id
_entity.type
_entity.pdbx_description
1 polymer ?
#
loop_
_entity_poly.entity_id
_entity_poly.type
_entity_poly.pdbx_seq_one_letter_code
_entity_poly.pdbx_strand_id
1 'polypeptide(L)'
;YTQPEEVWEVYQALSSVPNGNFTVAAAFGNVHGVYKPGNVRLQPELLDSFQKNLGPKVGYEKPFFFVFHGGSGSEKSDISDAVDFGVVKMNVDTDTQWAYWEGLLKFY
;
A
#
# COMPACT_ATOMS: atom_id res chain seq x y z
N TYR A 1 9.81 5.97 -5.50
CA TYR A 1 9.72 5.07 -4.34
C TYR A 1 10.01 5.87 -3.10
N THR A 2 9.25 5.67 -2.03
CA THR A 2 9.51 6.26 -0.71
C THR A 2 10.86 5.78 -0.17
N GLN A 3 11.57 6.65 0.55
CA GLN A 3 12.84 6.35 1.19
C GLN A 3 12.64 5.99 2.68
N PRO A 4 13.50 5.13 3.29
CA PRO A 4 13.41 4.78 4.70
C PRO A 4 13.39 5.97 5.66
N GLU A 5 14.12 7.03 5.35
CA GLU A 5 14.21 8.26 6.15
C GLU A 5 12.88 9.00 6.19
N GLU A 6 12.16 9.05 5.06
CA GLU A 6 10.87 9.74 4.96
C GLU A 6 9.81 9.06 5.83
N VAL A 7 9.77 7.72 5.83
CA VAL A 7 8.82 6.95 6.66
C VAL A 7 9.13 7.10 8.15
N TRP A 8 10.41 7.23 8.51
CA TRP A 8 10.83 7.51 9.87
C TRP A 8 10.40 8.90 10.34
N GLU A 9 10.62 9.94 9.53
CA GLU A 9 10.18 11.31 9.84
C GLU A 9 8.67 11.38 10.06
N VAL A 10 7.89 10.72 9.19
CA VAL A 10 6.43 10.62 9.34
C VAL A 10 6.06 9.93 10.65
N TYR A 11 6.71 8.82 10.98
CA TYR A 11 6.43 8.10 12.23
C TYR A 11 6.73 8.98 13.46
N GLN A 12 7.88 9.66 13.50
CA GLN A 12 8.25 10.52 14.62
C GLN A 12 7.24 11.67 14.80
N ALA A 13 6.90 12.34 13.70
CA ALA A 13 5.97 13.46 13.72
C ALA A 13 4.58 13.03 14.21
N LEU A 14 4.02 11.96 13.63
CA LEU A 14 2.64 11.57 13.90
C LEU A 14 2.48 10.81 15.22
N SER A 15 3.48 10.05 15.66
CA SER A 15 3.44 9.34 16.95
C SER A 15 3.54 10.28 18.15
N SER A 16 4.02 11.50 17.95
CA SER A 16 4.07 12.54 18.99
C SER A 16 2.71 13.19 19.28
N VAL A 17 1.72 12.96 18.40
CA VAL A 17 0.38 13.54 18.54
C VAL A 17 -0.40 12.76 19.61
N PRO A 18 -0.93 13.43 20.66
CA PRO A 18 -1.70 12.76 21.70
C PRO A 18 -2.92 12.01 21.12
N ASN A 19 -3.02 10.71 21.41
CA ASN A 19 -4.05 9.81 20.87
C ASN A 19 -4.08 9.73 19.33
N GLY A 20 -2.98 10.08 18.67
CA GLY A 20 -2.85 9.99 17.21
C GLY A 20 -2.81 8.54 16.75
N ASN A 21 -3.73 8.16 15.87
CA ASN A 21 -3.68 6.93 15.10
C ASN A 21 -3.57 7.30 13.62
N PHE A 22 -2.63 6.69 12.91
CA PHE A 22 -2.37 7.00 11.51
C PHE A 22 -2.06 5.76 10.70
N THR A 23 -2.29 5.86 9.40
CA THR A 23 -1.89 4.88 8.40
C THR A 23 -1.04 5.57 7.35
N VAL A 24 -0.09 4.85 6.75
CA VAL A 24 0.87 5.43 5.81
C VAL A 24 0.65 4.87 4.41
N ALA A 25 0.46 5.74 3.43
CA ALA A 25 0.47 5.36 2.01
C ALA A 25 1.87 5.60 1.43
N ALA A 26 2.77 4.63 1.57
CA ALA A 26 4.11 4.70 1.00
C ALA A 26 4.08 4.41 -0.51
N ALA A 27 4.95 5.06 -1.28
CA ALA A 27 5.09 4.82 -2.70
C ALA A 27 6.07 3.66 -2.94
N PHE A 28 5.56 2.48 -3.30
CA PHE A 28 6.36 1.28 -3.58
C PHE A 28 6.23 0.81 -5.03
N GLY A 29 6.02 1.75 -5.95
CA GLY A 29 5.86 1.49 -7.40
C GLY A 29 4.39 1.42 -7.84
N ASN A 30 3.47 1.65 -6.90
CA ASN A 30 2.05 1.65 -7.14
C ASN A 30 1.59 2.90 -7.93
N VAL A 31 0.60 2.70 -8.80
CA VAL A 31 0.02 3.72 -9.69
C VAL A 31 -1.50 3.67 -9.61
N HIS A 32 -2.20 4.79 -9.85
CA HIS A 32 -3.66 4.79 -9.90
C HIS A 32 -4.16 4.51 -11.33
N GLY A 33 -5.22 3.71 -11.44
CA GLY A 33 -5.76 3.26 -12.72
C GLY A 33 -5.38 1.82 -13.06
N VAL A 34 -5.83 1.33 -14.21
CA VAL A 34 -5.45 0.02 -14.74
C VAL A 34 -4.55 0.23 -15.95
N TYR A 35 -3.36 -0.38 -15.88
CA TYR A 35 -2.40 -0.40 -16.98
C TYR A 35 -2.29 -1.80 -17.55
N LYS A 36 -1.72 -1.93 -18.75
CA LYS A 36 -1.43 -3.26 -19.31
C LYS A 36 -0.55 -4.06 -18.32
N PRO A 37 -0.80 -5.37 -18.14
CA PRO A 37 0.04 -6.23 -17.32
C PRO A 37 1.53 -6.05 -17.67
N GLY A 38 2.38 -5.87 -16.65
CA GLY A 38 3.82 -5.64 -16.80
C GLY A 38 4.27 -4.17 -16.90
N ASN A 39 3.35 -3.21 -17.03
CA ASN A 39 3.69 -1.78 -17.01
C ASN A 39 3.84 -1.22 -15.59
N VAL A 40 3.17 -1.82 -14.61
CA VAL A 40 3.34 -1.49 -13.20
C VAL A 40 4.44 -2.39 -12.64
N ARG A 41 5.41 -1.79 -11.95
CA ARG A 41 6.48 -2.52 -11.27
C ARG A 41 6.38 -2.23 -9.79
N LEU A 42 5.55 -3.01 -9.10
CA LEU A 42 5.47 -2.98 -7.65
C LEU A 42 6.78 -3.55 -7.06
N GLN A 43 7.18 -3.01 -5.92
CA GLN A 43 8.29 -3.52 -5.11
C GLN A 43 7.82 -3.66 -3.65
N PRO A 44 6.97 -4.66 -3.34
CA PRO A 44 6.43 -4.85 -2.00
C PRO A 44 7.52 -4.99 -0.93
N GLU A 45 8.70 -5.50 -1.28
CA GLU A 45 9.85 -5.68 -0.38
C GLU A 45 10.34 -4.37 0.25
N LEU A 46 10.03 -3.22 -0.37
CA LEU A 46 10.28 -1.92 0.25
C LEU A 46 9.48 -1.76 1.54
N LEU A 47 8.24 -2.22 1.58
CA LEU A 47 7.39 -2.16 2.79
C LEU A 47 8.00 -2.99 3.92
N ASP A 48 8.48 -4.20 3.62
CA ASP A 48 9.20 -5.05 4.58
C ASP A 48 10.46 -4.36 5.12
N SER A 49 11.22 -3.72 4.22
CA SER A 49 12.42 -2.97 4.60
C SER A 49 12.10 -1.83 5.58
N PHE A 50 10.97 -1.15 5.40
CA PHE A 50 10.54 -0.08 6.29
C PHE A 50 10.15 -0.61 7.68
N GLN A 51 9.40 -1.73 7.73
CA GLN A 51 9.06 -2.39 8.99
C GLN A 51 10.32 -2.79 9.76
N LYS A 52 11.25 -3.48 9.09
CA LYS A 52 12.51 -3.96 9.68
C LYS A 52 13.42 -2.83 10.13
N ASN A 53 13.43 -1.70 9.43
CA ASN A 53 14.23 -0.55 9.80
C ASN A 53 13.69 0.16 11.05
N LEU A 54 12.36 0.27 11.17
CA LEU A 54 11.72 0.98 12.27
C LEU A 54 11.52 0.09 13.51
N GLY A 55 11.20 -1.18 13.34
CA GLY A 55 10.79 -2.07 14.42
C GLY A 55 11.72 -2.09 15.62
N PRO A 56 13.06 -2.23 15.45
CA PRO A 56 14.02 -2.15 16.54
C PRO A 56 14.04 -0.81 17.29
N LYS A 57 13.67 0.31 16.65
CA LYS A 57 13.66 1.64 17.27
C LYS A 57 12.46 1.85 18.18
N VAL A 58 11.36 1.14 17.93
CA VAL A 58 10.06 1.40 18.58
C VAL A 58 9.52 0.19 19.35
N GLY A 59 10.17 -0.97 19.25
CA GLY A 59 9.82 -2.18 20.00
C GLY A 59 8.66 -2.98 19.44
N TYR A 60 8.30 -2.77 18.16
CA TYR A 60 7.23 -3.49 17.47
C TYR A 60 7.78 -4.18 16.22
N GLU A 61 7.31 -5.39 15.90
CA GLU A 61 7.78 -6.11 14.71
C GLU A 61 7.35 -5.43 13.40
N LYS A 62 6.09 -4.96 13.34
CA LYS A 62 5.50 -4.25 12.20
C LYS A 62 4.88 -2.93 12.67
N PRO A 63 5.68 -1.88 12.89
CA PRO A 63 5.20 -0.60 13.43
C PRO A 63 4.34 0.23 12.46
N PHE A 64 4.44 0.00 11.15
CA PHE A 64 3.63 0.72 10.17
C PHE A 64 2.35 -0.03 9.81
N PHE A 65 1.25 0.72 9.74
CA PHE A 65 -0.01 0.31 9.14
C PHE A 65 -0.11 0.90 7.74
N PHE A 66 0.22 0.11 6.71
CA PHE A 66 0.30 0.61 5.35
C PHE A 66 -1.05 0.63 4.63
N VAL A 67 -1.18 1.59 3.72
CA VAL A 67 -2.29 1.68 2.76
C VAL A 67 -1.75 1.45 1.36
N PHE A 68 -2.24 0.41 0.69
CA PHE A 68 -1.93 0.13 -0.71
C PHE A 68 -2.89 0.90 -1.63
N HIS A 69 -2.41 2.01 -2.15
CA HIS A 69 -3.11 2.80 -3.15
C HIS A 69 -2.95 2.18 -4.55
N GLY A 70 -4.01 2.17 -5.37
CA GLY A 70 -3.93 1.70 -6.75
C GLY A 70 -3.86 0.19 -6.89
N GLY A 71 -4.65 -0.55 -6.10
CA GLY A 71 -4.63 -2.01 -6.11
C GLY A 71 -5.31 -2.65 -7.33
N SER A 72 -6.01 -1.88 -8.17
CA SER A 72 -6.66 -2.42 -9.37
C SER A 72 -5.64 -2.90 -10.39
N GLY A 73 -5.88 -4.08 -10.97
CA GLY A 73 -4.97 -4.71 -11.94
C GLY A 73 -3.61 -5.16 -11.38
N SER A 74 -3.41 -5.19 -10.06
CA SER A 74 -2.19 -5.72 -9.43
C SER A 74 -2.16 -7.25 -9.45
N GLU A 75 -0.96 -7.82 -9.56
CA GLU A 75 -0.78 -9.28 -9.49
C GLU A 75 -1.12 -9.82 -8.09
N LYS A 76 -1.65 -11.04 -8.03
CA LYS A 76 -2.05 -11.66 -6.76
C LYS A 76 -0.86 -11.85 -5.81
N SER A 77 0.33 -12.14 -6.34
CA SER A 77 1.56 -12.26 -5.55
C SER A 77 1.91 -10.94 -4.87
N ASP A 78 1.87 -9.83 -5.62
CA ASP A 78 2.24 -8.51 -5.10
C ASP A 78 1.28 -8.06 -4.01
N ILE A 79 -0.01 -8.38 -4.15
CA ILE A 79 -1.02 -8.12 -3.11
C ILE A 79 -0.71 -8.96 -1.86
N SER A 80 -0.40 -10.25 -2.02
CA SER A 80 -0.07 -11.14 -0.90
C SER A 80 1.15 -10.63 -0.13
N ASP A 81 2.23 -10.32 -0.85
CA ASP A 81 3.47 -9.82 -0.27
C ASP A 81 3.24 -8.50 0.45
N ALA A 82 2.50 -7.57 -0.16
CA ALA A 82 2.18 -6.28 0.46
C ALA A 82 1.39 -6.43 1.77
N VAL A 83 0.43 -7.36 1.82
CA VAL A 83 -0.33 -7.70 3.04
C VAL A 83 0.60 -8.30 4.10
N ASP A 84 1.46 -9.26 3.70
CA ASP A 84 2.46 -9.86 4.59
C ASP A 84 3.42 -8.79 5.17
N PHE A 85 3.66 -7.69 4.45
CA PHE A 85 4.51 -6.59 4.89
C PHE A 85 3.77 -5.46 5.63
N GLY A 86 2.51 -5.66 5.99
CA GLY A 86 1.77 -4.78 6.89
C GLY A 86 0.82 -3.80 6.21
N VAL A 87 0.43 -4.05 4.96
CA VAL A 87 -0.74 -3.40 4.37
C VAL A 87 -2.00 -3.88 5.09
N VAL A 88 -2.77 -2.93 5.61
CA VAL A 88 -4.05 -3.19 6.30
C VAL A 88 -5.26 -2.64 5.55
N LYS A 89 -5.01 -1.84 4.51
CA LYS A 89 -6.04 -1.22 3.68
C LYS A 89 -5.57 -1.16 2.24
N MET A 90 -6.38 -1.65 1.31
CA MET A 90 -6.13 -1.51 -0.14
C MET A 90 -7.25 -0.69 -0.79
N ASN A 91 -6.88 0.24 -1.67
CA ASN A 91 -7.83 0.99 -2.49
C ASN A 91 -8.06 0.25 -3.81
N VAL A 92 -9.32 -0.04 -4.13
CA VAL A 92 -9.77 -0.59 -5.40
C VAL A 92 -10.82 0.35 -5.95
N ASP A 93 -10.67 0.76 -7.20
CA ASP A 93 -11.62 1.68 -7.83
C ASP A 93 -11.86 1.29 -9.30
N THR A 94 -10.84 1.33 -10.15
CA THR A 94 -10.98 1.04 -11.59
C THR A 94 -11.58 -0.33 -11.89
N ASP A 95 -11.16 -1.38 -11.19
CA ASP A 95 -11.74 -2.72 -11.37
C ASP A 95 -13.23 -2.76 -11.00
N THR A 96 -13.62 -2.03 -9.93
CA THR A 96 -15.02 -1.94 -9.50
C THR A 96 -15.87 -1.12 -10.47
N GLN A 97 -15.32 -0.03 -11.03
CA GLN A 97 -15.98 0.75 -12.09
C GLN A 97 -16.23 -0.11 -13.33
N TRP A 98 -15.22 -0.86 -13.77
CA TRP A 98 -15.34 -1.72 -14.93
C TRP A 98 -16.34 -2.86 -14.69
N ALA A 99 -16.25 -3.55 -13.56
CA ALA A 99 -17.17 -4.64 -13.22
C ALA A 99 -18.62 -4.17 -13.14
N TYR A 100 -18.85 -2.97 -12.58
CA TYR A 100 -20.18 -2.36 -12.53
C TYR A 100 -20.73 -2.05 -13.93
N TRP A 101 -19.92 -1.40 -14.77
CA TRP A 101 -20.30 -1.10 -16.16
C TRP A 101 -20.54 -2.37 -16.99
N GLU A 102 -19.69 -3.38 -16.85
CA GLU A 102 -19.80 -4.64 -17.60
C GLU A 102 -21.13 -5.35 -17.30
N GLY A 103 -21.62 -5.28 -16.07
CA GLY A 103 -22.94 -5.79 -15.71
C GLY A 103 -24.08 -5.15 -16.51
N LEU A 104 -24.04 -3.83 -16.71
CA LEU A 104 -25.01 -3.12 -17.56
C LEU A 104 -24.84 -3.49 -19.03
N LEU A 105 -23.59 -3.53 -19.52
CA LEU A 105 -23.28 -3.90 -20.90
C LEU A 105 -23.80 -5.30 -21.27
N LYS A 106 -23.74 -6.26 -20.34
CA LYS A 106 -24.22 -7.64 -20.55
C LYS A 106 -25.74 -7.78 -20.44
N PHE A 107 -26.43 -6.79 -19.86
CA PHE A 107 -27.88 -6.81 -19.73
C PHE A 107 -28.59 -6.35 -20.99
N TYR A 108 -28.05 -5.32 -21.66
CA TYR A 108 -28.56 -4.78 -22.93
C TYR A 108 -28.06 -5.59 -24.14
#